data_AF-A0A0K1Q0X2-F1
#
_entry.id   AF-A0A0K1Q0X2-F1
#
_cell.length_a   1.000
_cell.length_b   1.000
_cell.length_c   1.000
_cell.angle_alpha   90.00
_cell.angle_beta   90.00
_cell.angle_gamma   90.00
#
_symmetry.space_group_name_H-M   'P 1'
#
loop_
_entity.id
_entity.type
_entity.pdbx_description
1 polymer ?
#
loop_
_entity_poly.entity_id
_entity_poly.type
_entity_poly.pdbx_seq_one_letter_code
_entity_poly.pdbx_strand_id
1 'polypeptide(L)'
;MRHASVLALLLCPTIACGSSDEEGASSIPSAAETPASDAGLGGSNEDAPPKAQLHAVRVSVKGLKGDGLVLENNGQDKLAVSTDGTSTFVIELTAGANYDVTVETQPKNPSQTCTVVDGKGAIESADVSVDVTCTTNQYTVGGTVTGLLGTGLVLHNGAEDLPVSGTTFSFTQKVIDGNAYDVTVTTSPEAPPQECEVTNGSGTVTGKDVTDVTVACVQRYFVDVTVGSDGNTGLRGSPWKTLTHALTAVPEGAVEIMVAPGNYDSAAGETFPLTLKSDVALIGDVPNKGKGAIATLLNGSGNYTFSGGSARAEFGSPNVAVVVPPGVTNAAVRGFDILDSTGMGIAVDDATLTFASMTISNVYSVALFAGNGAQVDVESSVINGGTVALFVCDETTKVRMRNTRVTATNNFGAVTVGFDKSPVTGANMDLGTAASPGGNTLLGGDTGVGLLLYPTSTVVQAVGNTWKANVQGADATGKYAASLVDGAIAVPLVPGNNFGIVTAQPGQGLQF
;
A
#
# COMPACT_ATOMS: atom_id res chain seq x y z
N MET A 1 -6.19 -19.50 41.07
CA MET A 1 -7.33 -19.90 41.93
C MET A 1 -8.59 -19.81 41.06
N ARG A 2 -9.41 -20.87 40.97
CA ARG A 2 -10.79 -20.94 41.50
C ARG A 2 -11.64 -19.68 41.21
N HIS A 3 -12.60 -19.72 40.28
CA HIS A 3 -13.95 -20.35 40.35
C HIS A 3 -15.02 -19.37 40.92
N ALA A 4 -16.30 -19.41 40.55
CA ALA A 4 -17.01 -20.06 39.42
C ALA A 4 -18.51 -19.66 39.42
N SER A 5 -19.28 -20.11 38.42
CA SER A 5 -20.75 -20.26 38.41
C SER A 5 -21.54 -18.93 38.33
N VAL A 6 -22.84 -18.86 37.98
CA VAL A 6 -24.01 -19.79 38.10
C VAL A 6 -24.87 -19.66 36.81
N LEU A 7 -25.11 -20.70 35.99
CA LEU A 7 -26.12 -21.80 36.08
C LEU A 7 -27.56 -21.39 35.64
N ALA A 8 -28.45 -22.18 35.01
CA ALA A 8 -28.40 -23.25 33.97
C ALA A 8 -29.87 -23.62 33.57
N LEU A 9 -30.11 -24.91 33.22
CA LEU A 9 -31.36 -25.64 32.89
C LEU A 9 -31.79 -25.54 31.40
N LEU A 10 -31.86 -26.63 30.60
CA LEU A 10 -32.51 -27.98 30.68
C LEU A 10 -33.87 -27.98 29.90
N LEU A 11 -34.33 -29.07 29.27
CA LEU A 11 -34.30 -30.48 29.71
C LEU A 11 -34.16 -31.56 28.60
N CYS A 12 -33.89 -32.79 29.06
CA CYS A 12 -33.88 -34.08 28.33
C CYS A 12 -35.21 -34.85 28.66
N PRO A 13 -35.35 -36.21 28.79
CA PRO A 13 -34.49 -37.40 28.57
C PRO A 13 -34.98 -38.20 27.31
N THR A 14 -34.93 -39.53 27.06
CA THR A 14 -34.67 -40.82 27.79
C THR A 14 -34.38 -41.91 26.69
N ILE A 15 -34.01 -43.19 26.85
CA ILE A 15 -33.77 -44.18 27.93
C ILE A 15 -32.78 -45.27 27.42
N ALA A 16 -32.31 -46.24 28.23
CA ALA A 16 -31.39 -47.31 27.80
C ALA A 16 -31.44 -48.63 28.64
N CYS A 17 -30.82 -49.71 28.12
CA CYS A 17 -30.34 -50.98 28.77
C CYS A 17 -29.47 -51.75 27.73
N GLY A 18 -28.78 -52.89 27.93
CA GLY A 18 -28.56 -53.82 29.07
C GLY A 18 -28.67 -55.31 28.60
N SER A 19 -27.92 -56.32 29.08
CA SER A 19 -26.74 -56.38 29.99
C SER A 19 -26.10 -57.80 30.07
N SER A 20 -24.79 -57.89 30.33
CA SER A 20 -24.00 -58.96 31.02
C SER A 20 -24.01 -60.45 30.59
N ASP A 21 -22.81 -60.95 30.23
CA ASP A 21 -22.04 -62.13 30.73
C ASP A 21 -22.69 -63.46 31.20
N GLU A 22 -22.17 -64.62 30.73
CA GLU A 22 -21.59 -65.71 31.58
C GLU A 22 -20.81 -66.80 30.78
N GLU A 23 -20.14 -67.75 31.46
CA GLU A 23 -19.35 -68.88 30.91
C GLU A 23 -20.18 -70.21 30.81
N GLY A 24 -19.58 -71.32 30.30
CA GLY A 24 -19.88 -72.66 30.88
C GLY A 24 -20.14 -73.90 29.98
N ALA A 25 -19.10 -74.45 29.35
CA ALA A 25 -18.78 -75.90 29.18
C ALA A 25 -19.79 -76.99 28.67
N SER A 26 -19.24 -77.87 27.80
CA SER A 26 -19.31 -79.38 27.85
C SER A 26 -20.09 -80.21 26.80
N SER A 27 -19.43 -81.31 26.37
CA SER A 27 -19.94 -82.65 25.93
C SER A 27 -20.72 -82.89 24.62
N ILE A 28 -19.99 -83.28 23.55
CA ILE A 28 -19.92 -84.65 22.93
C ILE A 28 -21.21 -85.52 23.01
N PRO A 29 -21.83 -85.98 21.89
CA PRO A 29 -21.36 -87.12 21.02
C PRO A 29 -21.18 -86.74 19.52
N SER A 30 -20.51 -87.49 18.62
CA SER A 30 -20.46 -88.94 18.26
C SER A 30 -21.69 -89.40 17.43
N ALA A 31 -21.62 -90.13 16.29
CA ALA A 31 -20.52 -90.84 15.59
C ALA A 31 -20.82 -91.08 14.08
N ALA A 32 -19.82 -91.60 13.33
CA ALA A 32 -19.90 -92.50 12.14
C ALA A 32 -20.59 -92.02 10.82
N GLU A 33 -20.36 -92.54 9.60
CA GLU A 33 -19.32 -93.35 8.89
C GLU A 33 -19.63 -93.15 7.35
N THR A 34 -18.73 -92.85 6.40
CA THR A 34 -17.76 -93.70 5.62
C THR A 34 -18.31 -95.00 4.99
N PRO A 35 -17.68 -95.60 3.94
CA PRO A 35 -16.61 -95.16 3.02
C PRO A 35 -17.21 -94.90 1.59
N ALA A 36 -16.69 -95.18 0.38
CA ALA A 36 -15.47 -95.76 -0.24
C ALA A 36 -15.40 -95.24 -1.72
N SER A 37 -14.50 -95.59 -2.66
CA SER A 37 -13.30 -96.46 -2.76
C SER A 37 -12.38 -95.88 -3.87
N ASP A 38 -11.10 -95.60 -3.61
CA ASP A 38 -9.94 -96.46 -3.93
C ASP A 38 -9.78 -96.94 -5.39
N ALA A 39 -8.76 -96.40 -6.07
CA ALA A 39 -7.90 -97.01 -7.08
C ALA A 39 -6.70 -96.06 -7.31
N GLY A 40 -5.48 -96.57 -7.54
CA GLY A 40 -4.28 -95.70 -7.60
C GLY A 40 -3.10 -96.22 -8.43
N LEU A 41 -1.93 -95.61 -8.17
CA LEU A 41 -0.60 -95.86 -8.75
C LEU A 41 -0.35 -95.34 -10.18
N GLY A 42 0.78 -94.65 -10.35
CA GLY A 42 1.25 -94.11 -11.64
C GLY A 42 2.13 -92.88 -11.44
N GLY A 43 3.40 -93.08 -11.04
CA GLY A 43 4.30 -91.97 -10.69
C GLY A 43 5.40 -91.72 -11.72
N SER A 44 5.65 -90.44 -12.00
CA SER A 44 6.91 -89.94 -12.55
C SER A 44 7.14 -88.54 -11.99
N ASN A 45 8.25 -88.32 -11.28
CA ASN A 45 8.69 -86.98 -10.94
C ASN A 45 9.20 -86.32 -12.22
N GLU A 46 8.38 -85.50 -12.87
CA GLU A 46 8.95 -84.43 -13.67
C GLU A 46 9.56 -83.42 -12.70
N ASP A 47 10.89 -83.29 -12.76
CA ASP A 47 11.63 -82.35 -11.94
C ASP A 47 11.15 -80.94 -12.31
N ALA A 48 10.68 -80.17 -11.32
CA ALA A 48 10.03 -78.89 -11.59
C ALA A 48 11.04 -77.97 -12.30
N PRO A 49 10.67 -77.34 -13.43
CA PRO A 49 11.62 -76.54 -14.20
C PRO A 49 12.26 -75.49 -13.29
N PRO A 50 13.60 -75.34 -13.33
CA PRO A 50 14.35 -74.65 -12.28
C PRO A 50 13.78 -73.26 -12.07
N LYS A 51 13.27 -73.00 -10.86
CA LYS A 51 12.56 -71.76 -10.52
C LYS A 51 13.43 -70.58 -10.93
N ALA A 52 12.96 -69.79 -11.89
CA ALA A 52 13.70 -68.66 -12.43
C ALA A 52 14.19 -67.77 -11.30
N GLN A 53 15.50 -67.52 -11.26
CA GLN A 53 16.10 -66.68 -10.24
C GLN A 53 15.69 -65.23 -10.50
N LEU A 54 15.09 -64.63 -9.48
CA LEU A 54 14.67 -63.24 -9.45
C LEU A 54 15.71 -62.42 -8.70
N HIS A 55 15.88 -61.17 -9.12
CA HIS A 55 16.85 -60.23 -8.62
C HIS A 55 16.20 -58.86 -8.42
N ALA A 56 16.55 -58.19 -7.32
CA ALA A 56 16.00 -56.88 -7.01
C ALA A 56 16.75 -55.77 -7.77
N VAL A 57 16.02 -54.76 -8.24
CA VAL A 57 16.59 -53.48 -8.66
C VAL A 57 16.50 -52.53 -7.47
N ARG A 58 17.65 -52.04 -7.01
CA ARG A 58 17.80 -51.14 -5.87
C ARG A 58 18.26 -49.77 -6.35
N VAL A 59 17.91 -48.73 -5.60
CA VAL A 59 18.38 -47.36 -5.83
C VAL A 59 19.09 -46.84 -4.59
N SER A 60 20.17 -46.09 -4.79
CA SER A 60 21.01 -45.47 -3.76
C SER A 60 20.87 -43.94 -3.89
N VAL A 61 19.99 -43.36 -3.08
CA VAL A 61 19.58 -41.94 -3.19
C VAL A 61 20.40 -41.07 -2.24
N LYS A 62 20.94 -39.96 -2.76
CA LYS A 62 21.79 -38.99 -2.03
C LYS A 62 21.41 -37.55 -2.38
N GLY A 63 21.33 -36.67 -1.38
CA GLY A 63 21.03 -35.25 -1.52
C GLY A 63 19.55 -34.88 -1.56
N LEU A 64 18.64 -35.82 -1.29
CA LEU A 64 17.20 -35.59 -1.23
C LEU A 64 16.85 -34.72 -0.01
N LYS A 65 16.11 -33.64 -0.26
CA LYS A 65 15.65 -32.65 0.72
C LYS A 65 14.20 -32.19 0.49
N GLY A 66 13.73 -32.25 -0.75
CA GLY A 66 12.36 -31.94 -1.12
C GLY A 66 11.46 -33.18 -1.12
N ASP A 67 10.16 -32.95 -1.05
CA ASP A 67 9.14 -33.98 -1.03
C ASP A 67 8.79 -34.50 -2.44
N GLY A 68 8.39 -35.77 -2.52
CA GLY A 68 7.70 -36.32 -3.68
C GLY A 68 8.60 -36.82 -4.81
N LEU A 69 9.84 -37.25 -4.53
CA LEU A 69 10.63 -38.02 -5.50
C LEU A 69 9.88 -39.31 -5.87
N VAL A 70 9.61 -39.50 -7.16
CA VAL A 70 9.15 -40.78 -7.71
C VAL A 70 10.11 -41.22 -8.80
N LEU A 71 10.68 -42.40 -8.61
CA LEU A 71 11.45 -43.12 -9.61
C LEU A 71 10.58 -44.20 -10.23
N GLU A 72 10.80 -44.50 -11.51
CA GLU A 72 10.14 -45.62 -12.19
C GLU A 72 11.18 -46.58 -12.75
N ASN A 73 10.85 -47.86 -12.86
CA ASN A 73 11.63 -48.88 -13.58
C ASN A 73 10.79 -49.45 -14.72
N ASN A 74 11.35 -49.48 -15.93
CA ASN A 74 10.71 -49.94 -17.17
C ASN A 74 9.33 -49.26 -17.44
N GLY A 75 9.11 -48.05 -16.93
CA GLY A 75 7.88 -47.28 -17.09
C GLY A 75 6.62 -47.88 -16.43
N GLN A 76 6.76 -48.83 -15.49
CA GLN A 76 5.62 -49.46 -14.82
C GLN A 76 5.79 -49.64 -13.31
N ASP A 77 6.96 -50.07 -12.83
CA ASP A 77 7.18 -50.20 -11.39
C ASP A 77 7.59 -48.85 -10.80
N LYS A 78 6.93 -48.40 -9.73
CA LYS A 78 7.05 -47.03 -9.22
C LYS A 78 7.46 -47.01 -7.77
N LEU A 79 8.55 -46.29 -7.51
CA LEU A 79 9.20 -46.20 -6.22
C LEU A 79 9.21 -44.74 -5.75
N ALA A 80 8.30 -44.44 -4.82
CA ALA A 80 8.31 -43.18 -4.10
C ALA A 80 9.43 -43.19 -3.05
N VAL A 81 10.21 -42.11 -2.97
CA VAL A 81 11.33 -41.96 -2.03
C VAL A 81 11.15 -40.67 -1.23
N SER A 82 11.33 -40.76 0.09
CA SER A 82 11.17 -39.64 1.03
C SER A 82 12.43 -39.28 1.82
N THR A 83 13.47 -40.12 1.81
CA THR A 83 14.76 -39.85 2.47
C THR A 83 15.93 -40.42 1.66
N ASP A 84 17.12 -39.85 1.86
CA ASP A 84 18.38 -40.46 1.42
C ASP A 84 18.55 -41.89 1.96
N GLY A 85 19.24 -42.74 1.20
CA GLY A 85 19.50 -44.14 1.54
C GLY A 85 19.20 -45.12 0.40
N THR A 86 19.17 -46.41 0.72
CA THR A 86 18.82 -47.47 -0.24
C THR A 86 17.32 -47.74 -0.22
N SER A 87 16.68 -47.68 -1.38
CA SER A 87 15.30 -48.12 -1.61
C SER A 87 15.27 -49.22 -2.68
N THR A 88 14.18 -50.00 -2.76
CA THR A 88 14.09 -51.18 -3.64
C THR A 88 12.78 -51.16 -4.43
N PHE A 89 12.86 -51.43 -5.72
CA PHE A 89 11.70 -51.63 -6.60
C PHE A 89 10.93 -52.91 -6.23
N VAL A 90 9.62 -52.94 -6.46
CA VAL A 90 8.73 -54.04 -6.00
C VAL A 90 8.73 -55.22 -6.96
N ILE A 91 8.95 -54.97 -8.26
CA ILE A 91 9.01 -55.99 -9.30
C ILE A 91 10.46 -56.46 -9.45
N GLU A 92 10.76 -57.61 -8.87
CA GLU A 92 12.01 -58.34 -9.12
C GLU A 92 12.08 -58.81 -10.59
N LEU A 93 13.29 -58.83 -11.15
CA LEU A 93 13.55 -59.16 -12.55
C LEU A 93 14.37 -60.45 -12.68
N THR A 94 14.11 -61.23 -13.74
CA THR A 94 14.88 -62.45 -14.04
C THR A 94 16.24 -62.12 -14.68
N ALA A 95 17.22 -63.01 -14.52
CA ALA A 95 18.45 -62.97 -15.31
C ALA A 95 18.16 -62.82 -16.83
N GLY A 96 18.89 -61.93 -17.50
CA GLY A 96 18.69 -61.55 -18.90
C GLY A 96 17.59 -60.52 -19.16
N ALA A 97 16.79 -60.11 -18.17
CA ALA A 97 15.83 -59.02 -18.33
C ALA A 97 16.50 -57.64 -18.20
N ASN A 98 15.98 -56.65 -18.92
CA ASN A 98 16.47 -55.27 -18.86
C ASN A 98 15.83 -54.50 -17.70
N TYR A 99 16.58 -53.55 -17.13
CA TYR A 99 16.08 -52.48 -16.28
C TYR A 99 16.29 -51.12 -16.95
N ASP A 100 15.37 -50.20 -16.68
CA ASP A 100 15.42 -48.82 -17.17
C ASP A 100 14.83 -47.91 -16.09
N VAL A 101 15.71 -47.39 -15.23
CA VAL A 101 15.38 -46.56 -14.07
C VAL A 101 15.42 -45.08 -14.48
N THR A 102 14.26 -44.43 -14.43
CA THR A 102 14.07 -43.00 -14.74
C THR A 102 13.44 -42.25 -13.57
N VAL A 103 13.54 -40.92 -13.57
CA VAL A 103 12.81 -40.06 -12.61
C VAL A 103 11.47 -39.69 -13.23
N GLU A 104 10.37 -40.17 -12.66
CA GLU A 104 9.02 -39.76 -13.06
C GLU A 104 8.67 -38.38 -12.48
N THR A 105 8.91 -38.18 -11.18
CA THR A 105 8.57 -36.93 -10.47
C THR A 105 9.77 -36.39 -9.71
N GLN A 106 10.15 -35.14 -10.03
CA GLN A 106 11.20 -34.40 -9.34
C GLN A 106 10.71 -33.81 -8.00
N PRO A 107 11.56 -33.71 -6.96
CA PRO A 107 11.18 -33.20 -5.65
C PRO A 107 10.73 -31.74 -5.66
N LYS A 108 9.91 -31.38 -4.68
CA LYS A 108 9.37 -30.02 -4.46
C LYS A 108 9.54 -29.60 -3.00
N ASN A 109 9.62 -28.30 -2.74
CA ASN A 109 9.69 -27.71 -1.39
C ASN A 109 10.83 -28.25 -0.50
N PRO A 110 12.12 -28.04 -0.84
CA PRO A 110 12.61 -27.26 -1.98
C PRO A 110 12.61 -28.05 -3.27
N SER A 111 12.52 -27.36 -4.41
CA SER A 111 12.64 -27.98 -5.72
C SER A 111 14.06 -28.50 -5.95
N GLN A 112 14.16 -29.70 -6.52
CA GLN A 112 15.44 -30.33 -6.80
C GLN A 112 15.45 -30.93 -8.20
N THR A 113 16.65 -31.18 -8.70
CA THR A 113 16.89 -32.03 -9.87
C THR A 113 17.65 -33.26 -9.39
N CYS A 114 16.96 -34.40 -9.36
CA CYS A 114 17.53 -35.72 -9.20
C CYS A 114 17.92 -36.31 -10.56
N THR A 115 19.08 -36.93 -10.64
CA THR A 115 19.59 -37.62 -11.82
C THR A 115 19.96 -39.06 -11.47
N VAL A 116 19.60 -39.99 -12.36
CA VAL A 116 19.97 -41.41 -12.25
C VAL A 116 21.30 -41.63 -12.96
N VAL A 117 22.23 -42.33 -12.31
CA VAL A 117 23.53 -42.73 -12.85
C VAL A 117 23.48 -44.22 -13.17
N ASP A 118 23.93 -44.61 -14.37
CA ASP A 118 23.91 -45.99 -14.87
C ASP A 118 22.54 -46.70 -14.77
N GLY A 119 21.46 -45.93 -14.92
CA GLY A 119 20.08 -46.40 -14.77
C GLY A 119 19.56 -47.39 -15.82
N LYS A 120 20.36 -47.81 -16.81
CA LYS A 120 19.94 -48.75 -17.86
C LYS A 120 20.92 -49.90 -17.99
N GLY A 121 20.41 -51.13 -18.04
CA GLY A 121 21.22 -52.33 -18.25
C GLY A 121 20.39 -53.61 -18.26
N ALA A 122 21.06 -54.75 -18.06
CA ALA A 122 20.43 -56.06 -17.90
C ALA A 122 20.82 -56.69 -16.56
N ILE A 123 19.94 -57.53 -16.03
CA ILE A 123 20.23 -58.37 -14.87
C ILE A 123 21.14 -59.52 -15.32
N GLU A 124 22.31 -59.68 -14.70
CA GLU A 124 23.19 -60.83 -14.97
C GLU A 124 22.89 -62.01 -14.04
N SER A 125 23.32 -61.94 -12.77
CA SER A 125 23.21 -63.03 -11.79
C SER A 125 23.13 -62.55 -10.33
N ALA A 126 22.92 -61.25 -10.12
CA ALA A 126 22.85 -60.60 -8.82
C ALA A 126 21.89 -59.39 -8.86
N ASP A 127 21.51 -58.91 -7.68
CA ASP A 127 20.78 -57.65 -7.53
C ASP A 127 21.57 -56.47 -8.10
N VAL A 128 20.87 -55.53 -8.74
CA VAL A 128 21.46 -54.30 -9.28
C VAL A 128 21.24 -53.16 -8.29
N SER A 129 22.24 -52.28 -8.15
CA SER A 129 22.12 -51.03 -7.39
C SER A 129 22.46 -49.85 -8.29
N VAL A 130 21.49 -48.96 -8.47
CA VAL A 130 21.58 -47.76 -9.32
C VAL A 130 21.77 -46.53 -8.42
N ASP A 131 22.75 -45.66 -8.71
CA ASP A 131 22.96 -44.43 -7.91
C ASP A 131 22.05 -43.29 -8.40
N VAL A 132 21.49 -42.51 -7.47
CA VAL A 132 20.62 -41.36 -7.74
C VAL A 132 21.09 -40.17 -6.93
N THR A 133 21.45 -39.08 -7.61
CA THR A 133 21.95 -37.86 -6.96
C THR A 133 20.98 -36.71 -7.14
N CYS A 134 20.52 -36.11 -6.04
CA CYS A 134 19.61 -34.97 -6.02
C CYS A 134 20.35 -33.68 -5.65
N THR A 135 20.20 -32.64 -6.49
CA THR A 135 20.74 -31.30 -6.25
C THR A 135 19.59 -30.31 -6.09
N THR A 136 19.61 -29.49 -5.02
CA THR A 136 18.61 -28.42 -4.86
C THR A 136 18.80 -27.36 -5.94
N ASN A 137 17.69 -26.97 -6.59
CA ASN A 137 17.72 -25.98 -7.66
C ASN A 137 18.05 -24.59 -7.10
N GLN A 138 18.48 -23.69 -7.99
CA GLN A 138 18.86 -22.32 -7.63
C GLN A 138 18.28 -21.36 -8.66
N TYR A 139 17.78 -20.22 -8.18
CA TYR A 139 17.01 -19.26 -8.95
C TYR A 139 17.56 -17.84 -8.75
N THR A 140 17.35 -16.95 -9.72
CA THR A 140 17.76 -15.55 -9.62
C THR A 140 16.74 -14.73 -8.83
N VAL A 141 17.23 -13.69 -8.14
CA VAL A 141 16.40 -12.61 -7.58
C VAL A 141 16.60 -11.38 -8.46
N GLY A 142 15.52 -10.71 -8.84
CA GLY A 142 15.53 -9.55 -9.70
C GLY A 142 14.22 -8.78 -9.63
N GLY A 143 14.12 -7.71 -10.41
CA GLY A 143 13.02 -6.77 -10.30
C GLY A 143 13.07 -5.60 -11.27
N THR A 144 12.21 -4.62 -11.02
CA THR A 144 12.12 -3.37 -11.79
C THR A 144 12.59 -2.17 -10.98
N VAL A 145 13.03 -1.12 -11.69
CA VAL A 145 13.40 0.17 -11.10
C VAL A 145 12.59 1.28 -11.76
N THR A 146 12.02 2.17 -10.97
CA THR A 146 11.27 3.35 -11.42
C THR A 146 11.88 4.62 -10.83
N GLY A 147 11.76 5.74 -11.55
CA GLY A 147 12.23 7.05 -11.08
C GLY A 147 13.75 7.23 -10.96
N LEU A 148 14.57 6.24 -11.33
CA LEU A 148 16.02 6.37 -11.35
C LEU A 148 16.48 7.38 -12.41
N LEU A 149 16.97 8.53 -11.95
CA LEU A 149 17.56 9.62 -12.75
C LEU A 149 19.07 9.76 -12.47
N GLY A 150 19.51 9.39 -11.26
CA GLY A 150 20.88 9.52 -10.81
C GLY A 150 21.76 8.30 -11.04
N THR A 151 23.06 8.51 -10.90
CA THR A 151 24.07 7.44 -10.93
C THR A 151 24.50 7.03 -9.52
N GLY A 152 24.88 5.77 -9.34
CA GLY A 152 25.41 5.24 -8.07
C GLY A 152 24.48 4.32 -7.27
N LEU A 153 23.30 3.95 -7.78
CA LEU A 153 22.44 2.96 -7.12
C LEU A 153 23.17 1.61 -7.01
N VAL A 154 23.25 1.08 -5.78
CA VAL A 154 23.70 -0.29 -5.49
C VAL A 154 22.66 -0.98 -4.62
N LEU A 155 22.26 -2.18 -5.03
CA LEU A 155 21.36 -3.07 -4.30
C LEU A 155 22.14 -4.25 -3.71
N HIS A 156 21.70 -4.77 -2.56
CA HIS A 156 22.31 -5.92 -1.90
C HIS A 156 21.26 -6.99 -1.60
N ASN A 157 21.52 -8.28 -1.89
CA ASN A 157 20.55 -9.38 -1.71
C ASN A 157 20.81 -10.30 -0.49
N GLY A 158 21.81 -9.99 0.33
CA GLY A 158 22.33 -10.83 1.41
C GLY A 158 23.61 -11.60 1.07
N ALA A 159 24.06 -11.55 -0.19
CA ALA A 159 25.29 -12.23 -0.65
C ALA A 159 26.10 -11.44 -1.70
N GLU A 160 25.44 -10.67 -2.56
CA GLU A 160 26.02 -9.91 -3.69
C GLU A 160 25.59 -8.44 -3.61
N ASP A 161 26.54 -7.52 -3.87
CA ASP A 161 26.27 -6.11 -4.18
C ASP A 161 26.17 -5.94 -5.71
N LEU A 162 25.05 -5.40 -6.18
CA LEU A 162 24.73 -5.20 -7.60
C LEU A 162 24.57 -3.70 -7.90
N PRO A 163 25.51 -3.08 -8.65
CA PRO A 163 25.32 -1.74 -9.21
C PRO A 163 24.22 -1.75 -10.27
N VAL A 164 23.29 -0.79 -10.21
CA VAL A 164 22.12 -0.72 -11.09
C VAL A 164 22.05 0.60 -11.84
N SER A 165 21.84 0.52 -13.16
CA SER A 165 21.77 1.67 -14.07
C SER A 165 20.67 1.54 -15.14
N GLY A 166 19.69 0.64 -14.92
CA GLY A 166 18.61 0.35 -15.85
C GLY A 166 17.26 0.25 -15.15
N THR A 167 16.18 0.12 -15.93
CA THR A 167 14.80 -0.04 -15.42
C THR A 167 14.48 -1.45 -14.92
N THR A 168 15.43 -2.37 -15.03
CA THR A 168 15.37 -3.73 -14.47
C THR A 168 16.73 -4.13 -13.89
N PHE A 169 16.72 -5.09 -12.96
CA PHE A 169 17.92 -5.67 -12.38
C PHE A 169 17.73 -7.18 -12.14
N SER A 170 18.83 -7.92 -12.06
CA SER A 170 18.87 -9.32 -11.65
C SER A 170 20.23 -9.59 -11.03
N PHE A 171 20.24 -10.13 -9.81
CA PHE A 171 21.47 -10.58 -9.15
C PHE A 171 22.08 -11.76 -9.92
N THR A 172 23.41 -11.81 -10.00
CA THR A 172 24.13 -12.87 -10.73
C THR A 172 24.31 -14.11 -9.86
N GLN A 173 24.45 -13.92 -8.54
CA GLN A 173 24.44 -15.00 -7.57
C GLN A 173 23.02 -15.50 -7.34
N LYS A 174 22.78 -16.76 -7.73
CA LYS A 174 21.52 -17.44 -7.50
C LYS A 174 21.33 -17.81 -6.02
N VAL A 175 20.08 -17.80 -5.58
CA VAL A 175 19.65 -18.25 -4.26
C VAL A 175 19.09 -19.67 -4.36
N ILE A 176 19.46 -20.52 -3.40
CA ILE A 176 19.01 -21.92 -3.32
C ILE A 176 17.51 -21.96 -3.01
N ASP A 177 16.77 -22.86 -3.65
CA ASP A 177 15.33 -22.99 -3.39
C ASP A 177 15.01 -23.29 -1.91
N GLY A 178 13.97 -22.67 -1.37
CA GLY A 178 13.62 -22.71 0.05
C GLY A 178 14.43 -21.78 0.95
N ASN A 179 15.54 -21.19 0.49
CA ASN A 179 16.23 -20.13 1.25
C ASN A 179 15.49 -18.79 1.15
N ALA A 180 15.78 -17.91 2.12
CA ALA A 180 15.34 -16.53 2.10
C ALA A 180 16.23 -15.65 1.20
N TYR A 181 15.68 -14.53 0.76
CA TYR A 181 16.38 -13.40 0.15
C TYR A 181 15.96 -12.09 0.85
N ASP A 182 16.84 -11.09 0.85
CA ASP A 182 16.56 -9.76 1.41
C ASP A 182 17.26 -8.67 0.57
N VAL A 183 16.49 -7.97 -0.27
CA VAL A 183 16.96 -6.93 -1.19
C VAL A 183 16.86 -5.56 -0.54
N THR A 184 18.00 -4.93 -0.33
CA THR A 184 18.16 -3.61 0.30
C THR A 184 18.95 -2.66 -0.60
N VAL A 185 18.88 -1.35 -0.34
CA VAL A 185 19.73 -0.34 -0.99
C VAL A 185 20.96 -0.10 -0.12
N THR A 186 22.15 -0.38 -0.64
CA THR A 186 23.43 -0.13 0.06
C THR A 186 24.10 1.17 -0.39
N THR A 187 23.77 1.68 -1.57
CA THR A 187 24.17 3.03 -2.01
C THR A 187 23.03 3.65 -2.81
N SER A 188 22.62 4.85 -2.43
CA SER A 188 21.61 5.63 -3.16
C SER A 188 22.28 6.57 -4.17
N PRO A 189 21.60 6.97 -5.26
CA PRO A 189 22.15 7.91 -6.23
C PRO A 189 22.50 9.28 -5.60
N GLU A 190 23.64 9.85 -5.96
CA GLU A 190 24.08 11.18 -5.48
C GLU A 190 24.00 12.28 -6.56
N ALA A 191 23.97 11.92 -7.84
CA ALA A 191 24.01 12.86 -8.96
C ALA A 191 23.01 12.49 -10.09
N PRO A 192 21.82 13.15 -10.15
CA PRO A 192 21.17 13.87 -9.06
C PRO A 192 20.93 13.01 -7.80
N PRO A 193 20.74 13.63 -6.62
CA PRO A 193 20.55 12.91 -5.37
C PRO A 193 19.15 12.33 -5.27
N GLN A 194 19.05 11.03 -4.96
CA GLN A 194 17.78 10.34 -4.82
C GLN A 194 17.78 9.44 -3.59
N GLU A 195 16.60 9.12 -3.09
CA GLU A 195 16.40 8.00 -2.17
C GLU A 195 15.57 6.94 -2.89
N CYS A 196 15.97 5.67 -2.76
CA CYS A 196 15.29 4.55 -3.38
C CYS A 196 14.71 3.63 -2.31
N GLU A 197 13.43 3.28 -2.45
CA GLU A 197 12.70 2.38 -1.55
C GLU A 197 12.43 1.04 -2.24
N VAL A 198 12.65 -0.07 -1.51
CA VAL A 198 12.42 -1.44 -2.03
C VAL A 198 11.10 -1.99 -1.53
N THR A 199 10.17 -2.27 -2.44
CA THR A 199 8.94 -3.02 -2.17
C THR A 199 9.07 -4.45 -2.68
N ASN A 200 8.53 -5.41 -1.92
CA ASN A 200 8.77 -6.86 -2.06
C ASN A 200 10.26 -7.25 -1.93
N GLY A 201 11.06 -6.49 -1.18
CA GLY A 201 12.50 -6.73 -1.04
C GLY A 201 12.87 -8.07 -0.42
N SER A 202 12.06 -8.59 0.51
CA SER A 202 12.36 -9.80 1.29
C SER A 202 11.33 -10.91 1.08
N GLY A 203 11.78 -12.17 1.03
CA GLY A 203 10.91 -13.34 0.92
C GLY A 203 11.68 -14.66 0.89
N THR A 204 11.03 -15.73 0.41
CA THR A 204 11.67 -17.04 0.17
C THR A 204 11.55 -17.45 -1.30
N VAL A 205 12.57 -18.15 -1.80
CA VAL A 205 12.59 -18.69 -3.16
C VAL A 205 11.75 -19.97 -3.21
N THR A 206 10.85 -20.05 -4.21
CA THR A 206 9.78 -21.08 -4.28
C THR A 206 9.55 -21.60 -5.70
N GLY A 207 10.50 -22.41 -6.19
CA GLY A 207 10.41 -23.18 -7.44
C GLY A 207 10.57 -22.38 -8.74
N LYS A 208 10.89 -21.09 -8.65
CA LYS A 208 11.05 -20.16 -9.78
C LYS A 208 11.94 -18.97 -9.40
N ASP A 209 12.38 -18.23 -10.42
CA ASP A 209 13.03 -16.92 -10.24
C ASP A 209 12.06 -15.89 -9.63
N VAL A 210 12.60 -15.01 -8.80
CA VAL A 210 11.90 -13.89 -8.16
C VAL A 210 12.09 -12.66 -9.04
N THR A 211 11.00 -12.03 -9.46
CA THR A 211 11.00 -10.96 -10.49
C THR A 211 10.08 -9.78 -10.14
N ASP A 212 9.49 -9.80 -8.96
CA ASP A 212 8.46 -8.91 -8.45
C ASP A 212 8.97 -7.97 -7.34
N VAL A 213 10.28 -7.96 -7.10
CA VAL A 213 10.94 -6.88 -6.37
C VAL A 213 10.82 -5.58 -7.17
N THR A 214 10.54 -4.48 -6.49
CA THR A 214 10.37 -3.16 -7.12
C THR A 214 11.17 -2.12 -6.34
N VAL A 215 11.92 -1.29 -7.07
CA VAL A 215 12.75 -0.21 -6.49
C VAL A 215 12.26 1.12 -7.02
N ALA A 216 11.67 1.95 -6.15
CA ALA A 216 11.16 3.27 -6.51
C ALA A 216 12.13 4.35 -6.01
N CYS A 217 12.78 5.05 -6.93
CA CYS A 217 13.70 6.15 -6.63
C CYS A 217 13.01 7.51 -6.78
N VAL A 218 13.17 8.39 -5.78
CA VAL A 218 12.61 9.75 -5.76
C VAL A 218 13.74 10.75 -5.50
N GLN A 219 13.79 11.83 -6.28
CA GLN A 219 14.78 12.89 -6.08
C GLN A 219 14.44 13.70 -4.83
N ARG A 220 15.38 13.76 -3.88
CA ARG A 220 15.18 14.35 -2.55
C ARG A 220 16.27 15.34 -2.17
N TYR A 221 15.84 16.49 -1.66
CA TYR A 221 16.68 17.47 -0.99
C TYR A 221 16.19 17.73 0.43
N PHE A 222 17.06 18.26 1.27
CA PHE A 222 16.85 18.39 2.71
C PHE A 222 17.09 19.83 3.18
N VAL A 223 16.16 20.32 3.99
CA VAL A 223 16.23 21.64 4.64
C VAL A 223 16.11 21.46 6.15
N ASP A 224 17.02 22.08 6.89
CA ASP A 224 17.01 22.12 8.35
C ASP A 224 17.45 23.51 8.83
N VAL A 225 16.51 24.26 9.40
CA VAL A 225 16.76 25.63 9.91
C VAL A 225 17.76 25.70 11.08
N THR A 226 17.97 24.58 11.78
CA THR A 226 18.77 24.49 13.01
C THR A 226 20.23 24.15 12.72
N VAL A 227 20.49 23.23 11.78
CA VAL A 227 21.86 22.78 11.46
C VAL A 227 22.29 22.96 10.00
N GLY A 228 21.37 23.37 9.11
CA GLY A 228 21.63 23.57 7.70
C GLY A 228 22.38 24.86 7.36
N SER A 229 22.84 24.95 6.11
CA SER A 229 23.50 26.13 5.55
C SER A 229 23.18 26.24 4.06
N ASP A 230 22.85 27.44 3.58
CA ASP A 230 22.54 27.68 2.16
C ASP A 230 23.78 27.69 1.25
N GLY A 231 24.97 27.37 1.82
CA GLY A 231 26.17 27.00 1.07
C GLY A 231 26.37 25.47 0.93
N ASN A 232 25.45 24.65 1.46
CA ASN A 232 25.52 23.19 1.39
C ASN A 232 24.93 22.64 0.06
N THR A 233 24.97 21.32 -0.11
CA THR A 233 24.48 20.60 -1.30
C THR A 233 23.01 20.20 -1.24
N GLY A 234 22.32 20.41 -0.11
CA GLY A 234 20.93 19.99 0.09
C GLY A 234 20.76 18.49 0.32
N LEU A 235 21.84 17.75 0.59
CA LEU A 235 21.80 16.31 0.86
C LEU A 235 21.40 16.03 2.32
N ARG A 236 20.96 14.81 2.64
CA ARG A 236 20.57 14.41 4.02
C ARG A 236 21.67 14.67 5.06
N GLY A 237 22.94 14.49 4.69
CA GLY A 237 24.11 14.79 5.54
C GLY A 237 24.67 16.22 5.39
N SER A 238 24.08 17.05 4.54
CA SER A 238 24.50 18.43 4.25
C SER A 238 23.28 19.26 3.80
N PRO A 239 22.29 19.49 4.68
CA PRO A 239 21.03 20.13 4.31
C PRO A 239 21.19 21.64 4.11
N TRP A 240 20.33 22.23 3.29
CA TRP A 240 20.16 23.69 3.22
C TRP A 240 19.53 24.23 4.51
N LYS A 241 19.61 25.54 4.74
CA LYS A 241 19.00 26.18 5.92
C LYS A 241 17.60 26.68 5.62
N THR A 242 17.41 27.33 4.47
CA THR A 242 16.16 28.03 4.13
C THR A 242 15.37 27.35 3.02
N LEU A 243 14.05 27.43 3.15
CA LEU A 243 13.09 27.07 2.11
C LEU A 243 13.20 28.02 0.92
N THR A 244 13.51 29.29 1.17
CA THR A 244 13.83 30.31 0.17
C THR A 244 14.97 29.85 -0.73
N HIS A 245 16.10 29.41 -0.15
CA HIS A 245 17.20 28.85 -0.95
C HIS A 245 16.74 27.59 -1.68
N ALA A 246 16.19 26.60 -0.96
CA ALA A 246 15.82 25.31 -1.53
C ALA A 246 14.85 25.44 -2.74
N LEU A 247 13.78 26.23 -2.61
CA LEU A 247 12.82 26.48 -3.68
C LEU A 247 13.47 27.12 -4.91
N THR A 248 14.50 27.97 -4.76
CA THR A 248 15.28 28.47 -5.91
C THR A 248 16.26 27.45 -6.47
N ALA A 249 16.96 26.71 -5.62
CA ALA A 249 18.11 25.86 -5.97
C ALA A 249 17.74 24.47 -6.54
N VAL A 250 16.54 23.93 -6.24
CA VAL A 250 16.11 22.65 -6.84
C VAL A 250 15.96 22.75 -8.36
N PRO A 251 16.36 21.72 -9.12
CA PRO A 251 16.19 21.68 -10.58
C PRO A 251 14.71 21.57 -10.99
N GLU A 252 14.46 21.68 -12.28
CA GLU A 252 13.15 21.39 -12.88
C GLU A 252 12.87 19.88 -12.88
N GLY A 253 11.62 19.48 -12.61
CA GLY A 253 11.17 18.09 -12.55
C GLY A 253 10.67 17.67 -11.16
N ALA A 254 10.32 16.39 -11.01
CA ALA A 254 9.73 15.83 -9.80
C ALA A 254 10.73 15.78 -8.64
N VAL A 255 10.52 16.63 -7.63
CA VAL A 255 11.44 16.80 -6.49
C VAL A 255 10.68 16.87 -5.17
N GLU A 256 11.09 16.06 -4.19
CA GLU A 256 10.65 16.17 -2.80
C GLU A 256 11.69 16.98 -1.98
N ILE A 257 11.24 18.06 -1.35
CA ILE A 257 12.03 18.84 -0.39
C ILE A 257 11.57 18.43 1.01
N MET A 258 12.40 17.66 1.70
CA MET A 258 12.20 17.17 3.05
C MET A 258 12.63 18.25 4.06
N VAL A 259 11.74 18.63 4.97
CA VAL A 259 11.92 19.80 5.86
C VAL A 259 11.87 19.38 7.31
N ALA A 260 12.98 19.56 8.03
CA ALA A 260 13.08 19.24 9.44
C ALA A 260 12.19 20.17 10.31
N PRO A 261 11.63 19.69 11.44
CA PRO A 261 10.90 20.52 12.38
C PRO A 261 11.72 21.73 12.87
N GLY A 262 11.07 22.89 12.93
CA GLY A 262 11.70 24.17 13.22
C GLY A 262 10.78 25.34 12.84
N ASN A 263 11.16 26.55 13.23
CA ASN A 263 10.45 27.80 12.91
C ASN A 263 11.14 28.49 11.74
N TYR A 264 10.48 28.48 10.59
CA TYR A 264 10.92 29.07 9.33
C TYR A 264 10.30 30.47 9.21
N ASP A 265 11.08 31.49 9.56
CA ASP A 265 10.70 32.91 9.55
C ASP A 265 11.80 33.81 8.96
N SER A 266 11.57 35.13 8.94
CA SER A 266 12.54 36.10 8.44
C SER A 266 13.78 36.28 9.32
N ALA A 267 13.78 35.80 10.57
CA ALA A 267 14.97 35.76 11.44
C ALA A 267 15.80 34.49 11.22
N ALA A 268 15.16 33.39 10.82
CA ALA A 268 15.83 32.20 10.28
C ALA A 268 16.54 32.50 8.95
N GLY A 269 15.96 33.38 8.13
CA GLY A 269 16.50 33.84 6.85
C GLY A 269 15.51 33.79 5.68
N GLU A 270 14.24 33.43 5.92
CA GLU A 270 13.26 33.27 4.85
C GLU A 270 12.82 34.61 4.23
N THR A 271 12.68 34.61 2.91
CA THR A 271 12.08 35.71 2.14
C THR A 271 10.69 35.27 1.67
N PHE A 272 9.66 35.81 2.31
CA PHE A 272 8.27 35.55 1.97
C PHE A 272 7.78 36.46 0.82
N PRO A 273 6.79 36.03 0.00
CA PRO A 273 6.11 34.74 0.05
C PRO A 273 6.98 33.59 -0.47
N LEU A 274 6.93 32.44 0.20
CA LEU A 274 7.56 31.22 -0.30
C LEU A 274 6.83 30.77 -1.56
N THR A 275 7.53 30.73 -2.69
CA THR A 275 6.93 30.55 -4.02
C THR A 275 7.20 29.14 -4.53
N LEU A 276 6.15 28.35 -4.76
CA LEU A 276 6.28 26.97 -5.25
C LEU A 276 6.62 26.93 -6.76
N LYS A 277 7.23 25.81 -7.17
CA LYS A 277 7.51 25.44 -8.57
C LYS A 277 6.63 24.26 -9.00
N SER A 278 6.49 24.04 -10.31
CA SER A 278 5.91 22.80 -10.83
C SER A 278 6.68 21.57 -10.36
N ASP A 279 5.96 20.47 -10.13
CA ASP A 279 6.49 19.15 -9.74
C ASP A 279 7.31 19.12 -8.42
N VAL A 280 7.33 20.22 -7.66
CA VAL A 280 8.00 20.30 -6.35
C VAL A 280 7.02 20.07 -5.21
N ALA A 281 7.36 19.12 -4.33
CA ALA A 281 6.65 18.81 -3.10
C ALA A 281 7.44 19.27 -1.87
N LEU A 282 6.88 20.16 -1.06
CA LEU A 282 7.37 20.46 0.30
C LEU A 282 6.80 19.44 1.29
N ILE A 283 7.67 18.78 2.06
CA ILE A 283 7.30 17.69 2.99
C ILE A 283 7.92 17.92 4.37
N GLY A 284 7.10 18.35 5.34
CA GLY A 284 7.43 18.46 6.76
C GLY A 284 6.98 17.25 7.58
N ASP A 285 6.54 17.49 8.82
CA ASP A 285 5.96 16.48 9.72
C ASP A 285 4.53 16.08 9.27
N VAL A 286 4.45 15.21 8.26
CA VAL A 286 3.18 14.68 7.72
C VAL A 286 2.36 13.93 8.78
N PRO A 287 2.92 13.05 9.64
CA PRO A 287 2.15 12.32 10.66
C PRO A 287 1.43 13.22 11.66
N ASN A 288 2.08 14.28 12.16
CA ASN A 288 1.50 15.20 13.14
C ASN A 288 0.95 16.49 12.49
N LYS A 289 0.87 16.57 11.16
CA LYS A 289 0.37 17.73 10.39
C LYS A 289 1.11 19.04 10.69
N GLY A 290 2.43 18.96 10.84
CA GLY A 290 3.29 20.07 11.26
C GLY A 290 3.23 20.42 12.75
N LYS A 291 2.41 19.72 13.55
CA LYS A 291 2.23 19.93 15.01
C LYS A 291 2.90 18.83 15.85
N GLY A 292 4.10 18.41 15.45
CA GLY A 292 4.95 17.53 16.25
C GLY A 292 5.42 18.17 17.56
N ALA A 293 6.21 17.44 18.35
CA ALA A 293 6.80 17.94 19.59
C ALA A 293 7.69 19.19 19.39
N ILE A 294 8.26 19.32 18.20
CA ILE A 294 8.67 20.58 17.58
C ILE A 294 7.79 20.71 16.32
N ALA A 295 7.26 21.90 16.07
CA ALA A 295 6.43 22.14 14.88
C ALA A 295 7.31 22.36 13.63
N THR A 296 6.86 21.92 12.45
CA THR A 296 7.42 22.40 11.17
C THR A 296 6.63 23.64 10.77
N LEU A 297 7.02 24.79 11.34
CA LEU A 297 6.24 26.02 11.39
C LEU A 297 6.71 27.01 10.31
N LEU A 298 5.81 27.39 9.40
CA LEU A 298 5.97 28.55 8.52
C LEU A 298 5.37 29.77 9.22
N ASN A 299 6.20 30.75 9.55
CA ASN A 299 5.83 31.92 10.34
C ASN A 299 6.32 33.20 9.67
N GLY A 300 5.51 33.75 8.78
CA GLY A 300 5.87 34.94 8.02
C GLY A 300 4.97 35.14 6.81
N SER A 301 5.08 36.31 6.21
CA SER A 301 4.30 36.69 5.03
C SER A 301 5.03 37.77 4.24
N GLY A 302 4.74 37.86 2.95
CA GLY A 302 5.30 38.88 2.08
C GLY A 302 4.32 39.26 0.99
N ASN A 303 4.53 40.44 0.39
CA ASN A 303 3.57 41.01 -0.53
C ASN A 303 3.48 40.18 -1.83
N TYR A 304 2.31 39.66 -2.13
CA TYR A 304 1.98 39.05 -3.42
C TYR A 304 1.05 39.96 -4.20
N THR A 305 1.12 39.93 -5.53
CA THR A 305 0.17 40.61 -6.41
C THR A 305 -0.38 39.59 -7.40
N PHE A 306 -1.67 39.32 -7.31
CA PHE A 306 -2.34 38.35 -8.17
C PHE A 306 -2.19 38.69 -9.66
N SER A 307 -2.11 37.64 -10.48
CA SER A 307 -1.94 37.69 -11.93
C SER A 307 -2.99 38.56 -12.65
N GLY A 308 -4.23 38.49 -12.17
CA GLY A 308 -5.38 39.19 -12.72
C GLY A 308 -6.69 38.75 -12.06
N GLY A 309 -7.76 38.84 -12.84
CA GLY A 309 -9.10 38.39 -12.47
C GLY A 309 -9.70 39.05 -11.22
N SER A 310 -10.73 38.41 -10.68
CA SER A 310 -11.44 38.85 -9.48
C SER A 310 -10.55 38.84 -8.24
N ALA A 311 -9.56 37.93 -8.18
CA ALA A 311 -8.57 37.86 -7.11
C ALA A 311 -7.82 39.20 -6.92
N ARG A 312 -7.31 39.76 -8.01
CA ARG A 312 -6.61 41.06 -8.02
C ARG A 312 -7.54 42.24 -7.73
N ALA A 313 -8.83 42.12 -8.06
CA ALA A 313 -9.81 43.19 -7.81
C ALA A 313 -10.26 43.28 -6.34
N GLU A 314 -10.47 42.14 -5.68
CA GLU A 314 -10.96 42.09 -4.30
C GLU A 314 -9.83 42.16 -3.26
N PHE A 315 -8.67 41.52 -3.50
CA PHE A 315 -7.56 41.47 -2.52
C PHE A 315 -6.39 42.42 -2.86
N GLY A 316 -6.30 42.90 -4.10
CA GLY A 316 -5.24 43.80 -4.55
C GLY A 316 -3.86 43.14 -4.51
N SER A 317 -3.07 43.54 -3.51
CA SER A 317 -1.73 43.00 -3.24
C SER A 317 -1.58 42.65 -1.76
N PRO A 318 -2.14 41.50 -1.29
CA PRO A 318 -2.09 41.10 0.10
C PRO A 318 -0.71 40.56 0.50
N ASN A 319 -0.47 40.42 1.79
CA ASN A 319 0.63 39.58 2.28
C ASN A 319 0.21 38.11 2.29
N VAL A 320 1.11 37.21 1.92
CA VAL A 320 0.87 35.76 1.85
C VAL A 320 2.09 35.00 2.39
N ALA A 321 1.89 33.87 3.07
CA ALA A 321 2.99 32.99 3.50
C ALA A 321 3.49 32.08 2.36
N VAL A 322 2.60 31.34 1.70
CA VAL A 322 2.96 30.47 0.56
C VAL A 322 2.16 30.84 -0.69
N VAL A 323 2.84 31.00 -1.82
CA VAL A 323 2.24 31.31 -3.12
C VAL A 323 2.47 30.17 -4.10
N VAL A 324 1.42 29.80 -4.83
CA VAL A 324 1.48 28.91 -5.99
C VAL A 324 1.11 29.75 -7.21
N PRO A 325 2.10 30.25 -7.97
CA PRO A 325 1.89 31.25 -9.02
C PRO A 325 1.39 30.62 -10.35
N PRO A 326 0.88 31.44 -11.29
CA PRO A 326 0.29 30.97 -12.55
C PRO A 326 1.14 29.98 -13.34
N GLY A 327 0.48 28.96 -13.87
CA GLY A 327 1.10 27.91 -14.67
C GLY A 327 1.86 26.84 -13.88
N VAL A 328 1.93 26.95 -12.55
CA VAL A 328 2.51 25.89 -11.71
C VAL A 328 1.59 24.68 -11.66
N THR A 329 2.15 23.50 -11.92
CA THR A 329 1.42 22.22 -11.98
C THR A 329 2.06 21.18 -11.09
N ASN A 330 1.26 20.33 -10.45
CA ASN A 330 1.73 19.20 -9.64
C ASN A 330 2.60 19.63 -8.44
N ALA A 331 2.41 20.85 -7.94
CA ALA A 331 3.02 21.29 -6.68
C ALA A 331 2.32 20.63 -5.49
N ALA A 332 3.05 20.39 -4.40
CA ALA A 332 2.47 19.88 -3.17
C ALA A 332 3.06 20.51 -1.90
N VAL A 333 2.25 20.61 -0.84
CA VAL A 333 2.70 21.02 0.50
C VAL A 333 2.04 20.10 1.53
N ARG A 334 2.87 19.44 2.36
CA ARG A 334 2.41 18.46 3.35
C ARG A 334 3.18 18.59 4.66
N GLY A 335 2.50 18.44 5.81
CA GLY A 335 3.18 18.34 7.11
C GLY A 335 3.71 19.64 7.70
N PHE A 336 3.14 20.79 7.36
CA PHE A 336 3.49 22.09 7.97
C PHE A 336 2.36 22.63 8.84
N ASP A 337 2.74 23.45 9.83
CA ASP A 337 1.86 24.40 10.48
C ASP A 337 2.10 25.79 9.89
N ILE A 338 1.04 26.49 9.48
CA ILE A 338 1.13 27.87 8.96
C ILE A 338 0.53 28.84 9.97
N LEU A 339 1.32 29.88 10.28
CA LEU A 339 0.97 30.99 11.14
C LEU A 339 1.25 32.31 10.41
N ASP A 340 0.21 33.04 10.02
CA ASP A 340 0.35 34.39 9.47
C ASP A 340 -0.60 35.35 10.19
N SER A 341 -0.06 36.05 11.17
CA SER A 341 -0.78 37.06 11.97
C SER A 341 -1.13 38.35 11.20
N THR A 342 -0.84 38.43 9.90
CA THR A 342 -0.91 39.67 9.09
C THR A 342 -1.64 39.55 7.75
N GLY A 343 -1.66 38.37 7.13
CA GLY A 343 -2.08 38.19 5.73
C GLY A 343 -2.87 36.90 5.49
N MET A 344 -2.48 36.15 4.45
CA MET A 344 -3.10 34.93 3.94
C MET A 344 -2.14 33.73 4.07
N GLY A 345 -2.66 32.54 4.39
CA GLY A 345 -1.81 31.36 4.60
C GLY A 345 -1.23 30.84 3.30
N ILE A 346 -2.09 30.39 2.38
CA ILE A 346 -1.70 29.97 1.04
C ILE A 346 -2.60 30.67 0.00
N ALA A 347 -2.00 31.17 -1.08
CA ALA A 347 -2.70 31.63 -2.27
C ALA A 347 -2.32 30.79 -3.50
N VAL A 348 -3.32 30.22 -4.17
CA VAL A 348 -3.19 29.51 -5.44
C VAL A 348 -3.85 30.34 -6.54
N ASP A 349 -3.07 30.71 -7.56
CA ASP A 349 -3.44 31.66 -8.62
C ASP A 349 -3.13 31.00 -9.97
N ASP A 350 -4.16 30.54 -10.70
CA ASP A 350 -4.03 29.81 -11.99
C ASP A 350 -3.01 28.65 -11.96
N ALA A 351 -3.09 27.82 -10.92
CA ALA A 351 -2.12 26.76 -10.63
C ALA A 351 -2.75 25.50 -10.01
N THR A 352 -2.03 24.38 -9.99
CA THR A 352 -2.49 23.13 -9.34
C THR A 352 -1.66 22.78 -8.10
N LEU A 353 -2.36 22.50 -6.99
CA LEU A 353 -1.76 22.26 -5.66
C LEU A 353 -2.40 21.05 -4.97
N THR A 354 -1.57 20.13 -4.46
CA THR A 354 -1.98 19.15 -3.44
C THR A 354 -1.57 19.62 -2.05
N PHE A 355 -2.55 19.94 -1.21
CA PHE A 355 -2.40 20.37 0.18
C PHE A 355 -2.89 19.24 1.10
N ALA A 356 -1.99 18.56 1.81
CA ALA A 356 -2.35 17.33 2.52
C ALA A 356 -1.67 17.15 3.87
N SER A 357 -2.42 16.73 4.89
CA SER A 357 -1.93 16.60 6.27
C SER A 357 -1.22 17.87 6.75
N MET A 358 -1.94 19.00 6.67
CA MET A 358 -1.46 20.33 7.04
C MET A 358 -2.22 20.87 8.25
N THR A 359 -1.60 21.80 8.98
CA THR A 359 -2.30 22.69 9.91
C THR A 359 -2.16 24.14 9.43
N ILE A 360 -3.23 24.91 9.50
CA ILE A 360 -3.17 26.37 9.44
C ILE A 360 -3.82 26.86 10.73
N SER A 361 -3.00 27.38 11.65
CA SER A 361 -3.38 27.54 13.05
C SER A 361 -4.11 28.84 13.35
N ASN A 362 -3.60 29.95 12.82
CA ASN A 362 -4.07 31.30 13.11
C ASN A 362 -3.58 32.24 11.98
N VAL A 363 -4.37 32.34 10.92
CA VAL A 363 -4.13 33.26 9.80
C VAL A 363 -5.10 34.43 9.89
N TYR A 364 -4.64 35.67 9.77
CA TYR A 364 -5.45 36.87 9.94
C TYR A 364 -6.65 36.96 8.97
N SER A 365 -6.41 36.73 7.67
CA SER A 365 -7.45 36.83 6.64
C SER A 365 -7.90 35.46 6.13
N VAL A 366 -7.45 35.03 4.96
CA VAL A 366 -7.83 33.78 4.32
C VAL A 366 -6.75 32.72 4.56
N ALA A 367 -7.10 31.58 5.17
CA ALA A 367 -6.12 30.51 5.42
C ALA A 367 -5.68 29.80 4.12
N LEU A 368 -6.61 29.44 3.24
CA LEU A 368 -6.35 28.90 1.91
C LEU A 368 -7.23 29.60 0.86
N PHE A 369 -6.60 30.25 -0.11
CA PHE A 369 -7.25 30.90 -1.25
C PHE A 369 -6.96 30.13 -2.54
N ALA A 370 -8.00 29.93 -3.35
CA ALA A 370 -7.90 29.42 -4.72
C ALA A 370 -8.63 30.36 -5.69
N GLY A 371 -7.99 30.73 -6.79
CA GLY A 371 -8.57 31.60 -7.80
C GLY A 371 -7.90 31.52 -9.17
N ASN A 372 -8.47 32.26 -10.13
CA ASN A 372 -8.05 32.40 -11.51
C ASN A 372 -7.93 31.07 -12.29
N GLY A 373 -8.71 30.04 -11.91
CA GLY A 373 -8.68 28.71 -12.56
C GLY A 373 -7.91 27.65 -11.78
N ALA A 374 -7.43 27.96 -10.57
CA ALA A 374 -6.67 27.04 -9.74
C ALA A 374 -7.39 25.70 -9.49
N GLN A 375 -6.60 24.62 -9.39
CA GLN A 375 -7.09 23.27 -9.09
C GLN A 375 -6.43 22.76 -7.80
N VAL A 376 -7.18 22.77 -6.70
CA VAL A 376 -6.63 22.48 -5.36
C VAL A 376 -7.24 21.21 -4.78
N ASP A 377 -6.39 20.31 -4.31
CA ASP A 377 -6.81 19.12 -3.57
C ASP A 377 -6.41 19.24 -2.09
N VAL A 378 -7.36 19.03 -1.20
CA VAL A 378 -7.26 19.34 0.24
C VAL A 378 -7.56 18.09 1.06
N GLU A 379 -6.53 17.39 1.54
CA GLU A 379 -6.70 16.13 2.26
C GLU A 379 -6.25 16.18 3.72
N SER A 380 -7.03 15.51 4.59
CA SER A 380 -6.63 15.14 5.96
C SER A 380 -6.11 16.31 6.83
N SER A 381 -6.51 17.55 6.57
CA SER A 381 -5.89 18.76 7.14
C SER A 381 -6.73 19.42 8.25
N VAL A 382 -6.18 20.47 8.87
CA VAL A 382 -6.86 21.33 9.83
C VAL A 382 -6.66 22.79 9.41
N ILE A 383 -7.72 23.45 8.96
CA ILE A 383 -7.67 24.80 8.41
C ILE A 383 -8.47 25.74 9.31
N ASN A 384 -7.78 26.65 10.00
CA ASN A 384 -8.37 27.69 10.84
C ASN A 384 -8.09 29.07 10.24
N GLY A 385 -9.10 29.68 9.63
CA GLY A 385 -9.02 31.05 9.12
C GLY A 385 -9.52 32.07 10.13
N GLY A 386 -8.87 33.23 10.23
CA GLY A 386 -9.40 34.38 10.97
C GLY A 386 -10.67 34.88 10.28
N THR A 387 -10.55 35.23 9.00
CA THR A 387 -11.70 35.64 8.18
C THR A 387 -12.37 34.44 7.50
N VAL A 388 -11.71 33.78 6.57
CA VAL A 388 -12.24 32.61 5.85
C VAL A 388 -11.19 31.50 5.88
N ALA A 389 -11.61 30.25 6.05
CA ALA A 389 -10.67 29.14 6.06
C ALA A 389 -10.32 28.67 4.63
N LEU A 390 -11.33 28.50 3.77
CA LEU A 390 -11.16 28.17 2.36
C LEU A 390 -11.99 29.13 1.49
N PHE A 391 -11.33 29.89 0.62
CA PHE A 391 -11.95 30.84 -0.30
C PHE A 391 -11.74 30.39 -1.75
N VAL A 392 -12.81 30.31 -2.53
CA VAL A 392 -12.81 29.93 -3.95
C VAL A 392 -13.39 31.08 -4.77
N CYS A 393 -12.56 31.74 -5.59
CA CYS A 393 -12.86 33.10 -6.06
C CYS A 393 -13.88 33.20 -7.21
N ASP A 394 -13.90 32.24 -8.13
CA ASP A 394 -14.47 32.35 -9.48
C ASP A 394 -15.06 31.03 -10.01
N GLU A 395 -15.50 31.02 -11.27
CA GLU A 395 -16.15 29.85 -11.87
C GLU A 395 -15.20 28.77 -12.41
N THR A 396 -13.98 29.13 -12.79
CA THR A 396 -13.02 28.21 -13.40
C THR A 396 -12.28 27.39 -12.36
N THR A 397 -12.02 27.98 -11.19
CA THR A 397 -11.36 27.34 -10.04
C THR A 397 -12.11 26.10 -9.55
N LYS A 398 -11.38 25.00 -9.33
CA LYS A 398 -11.90 23.71 -8.82
C LYS A 398 -11.18 23.32 -7.54
N VAL A 399 -11.95 22.90 -6.53
CA VAL A 399 -11.40 22.35 -5.29
C VAL A 399 -11.99 20.98 -4.99
N ARG A 400 -11.16 20.04 -4.54
CA ARG A 400 -11.57 18.79 -3.86
C ARG A 400 -11.14 18.87 -2.40
N MET A 401 -11.99 18.41 -1.48
CA MET A 401 -11.63 18.35 -0.05
C MET A 401 -12.09 17.05 0.61
N ARG A 402 -11.20 16.39 1.33
CA ARG A 402 -11.46 15.15 2.09
C ARG A 402 -10.85 15.16 3.49
N ASN A 403 -11.52 14.51 4.44
CA ASN A 403 -11.06 14.25 5.81
C ASN A 403 -10.53 15.49 6.58
N THR A 404 -10.95 16.69 6.16
CA THR A 404 -10.37 17.96 6.61
C THR A 404 -11.29 18.68 7.58
N ARG A 405 -10.72 19.22 8.66
CA ARG A 405 -11.42 20.06 9.64
C ARG A 405 -11.26 21.52 9.24
N VAL A 406 -12.38 22.25 9.22
CA VAL A 406 -12.43 23.65 8.76
C VAL A 406 -13.15 24.52 9.79
N THR A 407 -12.50 25.58 10.23
CA THR A 407 -13.06 26.58 11.17
C THR A 407 -12.72 28.00 10.71
N ALA A 408 -13.64 28.95 10.88
CA ALA A 408 -13.34 30.38 10.79
C ALA A 408 -13.46 31.01 12.19
N THR A 409 -13.06 32.28 12.35
CA THR A 409 -13.45 33.06 13.53
C THR A 409 -14.58 34.05 13.23
N ASN A 410 -14.63 34.63 12.02
CA ASN A 410 -15.64 35.64 11.67
C ASN A 410 -16.82 35.12 10.82
N ASN A 411 -17.62 36.06 10.30
CA ASN A 411 -18.97 35.84 9.80
C ASN A 411 -19.06 35.38 8.33
N PHE A 412 -17.97 35.41 7.55
CA PHE A 412 -17.98 35.11 6.10
C PHE A 412 -17.99 33.61 5.75
N GLY A 413 -18.03 32.75 6.77
CA GLY A 413 -18.13 31.29 6.62
C GLY A 413 -16.78 30.58 6.74
N ALA A 414 -16.81 29.28 7.08
CA ALA A 414 -15.60 28.46 7.06
C ALA A 414 -15.12 28.20 5.63
N VAL A 415 -16.05 27.82 4.72
CA VAL A 415 -15.80 27.74 3.29
C VAL A 415 -16.64 28.80 2.57
N THR A 416 -16.04 29.50 1.60
CA THR A 416 -16.70 30.57 0.84
C THR A 416 -16.44 30.36 -0.66
N VAL A 417 -17.50 30.32 -1.47
CA VAL A 417 -17.39 30.07 -2.92
C VAL A 417 -18.08 31.16 -3.73
N GLY A 418 -17.34 31.69 -4.71
CA GLY A 418 -17.69 32.84 -5.54
C GLY A 418 -17.46 34.16 -4.80
N PHE A 419 -16.88 35.13 -5.50
CA PHE A 419 -17.02 36.57 -5.23
C PHE A 419 -17.17 37.39 -6.53
N ASP A 420 -16.99 36.75 -7.69
CA ASP A 420 -17.26 37.32 -9.01
C ASP A 420 -18.72 37.81 -9.13
N LYS A 421 -18.89 38.86 -9.94
CA LYS A 421 -20.19 39.44 -10.34
C LYS A 421 -20.72 38.77 -11.62
N SER A 422 -19.93 37.92 -12.26
CA SER A 422 -20.29 37.09 -13.41
C SER A 422 -21.02 35.79 -12.99
N PRO A 423 -21.92 35.23 -13.82
CA PRO A 423 -22.63 33.99 -13.50
C PRO A 423 -21.73 32.74 -13.47
N VAL A 424 -21.54 32.16 -12.28
CA VAL A 424 -20.84 30.88 -12.09
C VAL A 424 -21.64 29.73 -12.67
N THR A 425 -21.02 28.94 -13.57
CA THR A 425 -21.62 27.77 -14.21
C THR A 425 -20.84 26.47 -13.97
N GLY A 426 -21.35 25.63 -13.06
CA GLY A 426 -20.88 24.24 -12.90
C GLY A 426 -20.52 23.86 -11.47
N ALA A 427 -19.81 22.74 -11.33
CA ALA A 427 -19.30 22.25 -10.05
C ALA A 427 -17.87 22.75 -9.82
N ASN A 428 -17.67 23.45 -8.70
CA ASN A 428 -16.39 24.09 -8.37
C ASN A 428 -15.79 23.57 -7.06
N MET A 429 -16.59 22.86 -6.26
CA MET A 429 -16.27 22.48 -4.90
C MET A 429 -16.82 21.07 -4.62
N ASP A 430 -15.93 20.08 -4.65
CA ASP A 430 -16.21 18.71 -4.23
C ASP A 430 -15.77 18.50 -2.77
N LEU A 431 -16.69 18.75 -1.84
CA LEU A 431 -16.57 18.37 -0.43
C LEU A 431 -16.94 16.90 -0.19
N GLY A 432 -17.34 16.11 -1.19
CA GLY A 432 -17.69 14.70 -1.05
C GLY A 432 -18.76 14.21 -2.05
N THR A 433 -18.54 13.05 -2.66
CA THR A 433 -19.46 12.37 -3.57
C THR A 433 -19.96 11.04 -2.99
N ALA A 434 -20.94 10.39 -3.63
CA ALA A 434 -21.41 9.07 -3.21
C ALA A 434 -20.34 7.97 -3.34
N ALA A 435 -19.42 8.09 -4.31
CA ALA A 435 -18.32 7.14 -4.52
C ALA A 435 -17.06 7.51 -3.71
N SER A 436 -16.90 8.78 -3.34
CA SER A 436 -15.81 9.28 -2.51
C SER A 436 -16.38 10.24 -1.45
N PRO A 437 -16.94 9.73 -0.34
CA PRO A 437 -17.51 10.56 0.71
C PRO A 437 -16.49 11.51 1.34
N GLY A 438 -16.97 12.67 1.77
CA GLY A 438 -16.14 13.79 2.21
C GLY A 438 -15.32 13.54 3.47
N GLY A 439 -15.97 13.09 4.55
CA GLY A 439 -15.34 12.96 5.87
C GLY A 439 -14.94 14.28 6.52
N ASN A 440 -15.27 15.43 5.91
CA ASN A 440 -14.87 16.75 6.40
C ASN A 440 -15.70 17.19 7.61
N THR A 441 -15.17 18.13 8.39
CA THR A 441 -15.84 18.72 9.55
C THR A 441 -15.83 20.25 9.44
N LEU A 442 -16.95 20.83 9.02
CA LEU A 442 -17.13 22.26 8.74
C LEU A 442 -17.89 22.93 9.88
N LEU A 443 -17.18 23.64 10.78
CA LEU A 443 -17.79 24.21 11.99
C LEU A 443 -18.17 25.70 11.89
N GLY A 444 -17.87 26.34 10.77
CA GLY A 444 -18.11 27.77 10.57
C GLY A 444 -17.25 28.67 11.47
N GLY A 445 -17.64 29.94 11.55
CA GLY A 445 -17.18 30.90 12.56
C GLY A 445 -18.22 31.16 13.63
N ASP A 446 -18.16 32.33 14.30
CA ASP A 446 -19.04 32.65 15.43
C ASP A 446 -20.54 32.67 15.04
N THR A 447 -20.92 33.28 13.90
CA THR A 447 -22.29 33.18 13.34
C THR A 447 -22.71 31.78 12.94
N GLY A 448 -21.75 30.86 12.78
CA GLY A 448 -21.98 29.44 12.51
C GLY A 448 -22.19 29.05 11.06
N VAL A 449 -22.05 29.98 10.10
CA VAL A 449 -22.06 29.66 8.67
C VAL A 449 -20.88 28.73 8.35
N GLY A 450 -21.16 27.49 7.95
CA GLY A 450 -20.16 26.51 7.53
C GLY A 450 -19.75 26.67 6.06
N LEU A 451 -20.72 26.97 5.19
CA LEU A 451 -20.52 27.22 3.76
C LEU A 451 -21.30 28.48 3.33
N LEU A 452 -20.61 29.46 2.75
CA LEU A 452 -21.21 30.64 2.14
C LEU A 452 -21.03 30.59 0.61
N LEU A 453 -22.10 30.90 -0.12
CA LEU A 453 -22.13 30.91 -1.59
C LEU A 453 -22.60 32.29 -2.06
N TYR A 454 -21.81 32.95 -2.89
CA TYR A 454 -22.22 34.20 -3.54
C TYR A 454 -23.01 33.90 -4.83
N PRO A 455 -23.88 34.83 -5.29
CA PRO A 455 -25.06 34.44 -6.07
C PRO A 455 -24.74 34.11 -7.54
N THR A 456 -24.71 32.81 -7.87
CA THR A 456 -25.15 32.22 -9.16
C THR A 456 -25.14 30.68 -9.07
N SER A 457 -25.12 29.94 -10.19
CA SER A 457 -25.36 28.49 -10.29
C SER A 457 -24.18 27.60 -9.87
N THR A 458 -23.68 27.82 -8.66
CA THR A 458 -22.54 27.13 -8.05
C THR A 458 -22.91 25.77 -7.47
N VAL A 459 -22.59 24.69 -8.18
CA VAL A 459 -22.83 23.32 -7.71
C VAL A 459 -21.76 22.91 -6.70
N VAL A 460 -22.20 22.52 -5.49
CA VAL A 460 -21.35 21.93 -4.45
C VAL A 460 -21.80 20.50 -4.16
N GLN A 461 -20.86 19.56 -4.22
CA GLN A 461 -21.06 18.17 -3.80
C GLN A 461 -20.54 18.02 -2.37
N ALA A 462 -21.32 17.44 -1.45
CA ALA A 462 -20.97 17.44 -0.02
C ALA A 462 -21.42 16.20 0.78
N VAL A 463 -21.47 15.03 0.13
CA VAL A 463 -21.84 13.76 0.76
C VAL A 463 -20.85 13.37 1.87
N GLY A 464 -21.35 12.88 3.01
CA GLY A 464 -20.52 12.28 4.06
C GLY A 464 -19.82 13.26 5.02
N ASN A 465 -20.16 14.55 5.00
CA ASN A 465 -19.55 15.56 5.87
C ASN A 465 -20.24 15.72 7.23
N THR A 466 -19.60 16.42 8.15
CA THR A 466 -20.12 16.87 9.45
C THR A 466 -20.11 18.40 9.50
N TRP A 467 -21.18 18.99 10.01
CA TRP A 467 -21.43 20.43 10.00
C TRP A 467 -21.63 20.99 11.41
N LYS A 468 -21.69 22.32 11.58
CA LYS A 468 -22.08 22.95 12.86
C LYS A 468 -23.54 22.57 13.17
N ALA A 469 -23.74 21.84 14.27
CA ALA A 469 -25.06 21.30 14.63
C ALA A 469 -26.11 22.41 14.81
N ASN A 470 -27.33 22.16 14.31
CA ASN A 470 -28.46 23.09 14.30
C ASN A 470 -28.26 24.39 13.47
N VAL A 471 -27.26 24.45 12.58
CA VAL A 471 -27.00 25.63 11.73
C VAL A 471 -27.03 25.25 10.24
N GLN A 472 -27.48 26.18 9.39
CA GLN A 472 -27.75 25.97 7.96
C GLN A 472 -28.63 24.74 7.65
N GLY A 473 -29.55 24.36 8.56
CA GLY A 473 -30.44 23.22 8.37
C GLY A 473 -29.87 21.86 8.80
N ALA A 474 -28.59 21.79 9.20
CA ALA A 474 -28.03 20.59 9.79
C ALA A 474 -28.69 20.27 11.14
N ASP A 475 -28.83 18.98 11.46
CA ASP A 475 -29.46 18.50 12.69
C ASP A 475 -28.57 18.68 13.95
N ALA A 476 -29.06 18.20 15.09
CA ALA A 476 -28.34 18.25 16.36
C ALA A 476 -27.03 17.42 16.41
N THR A 477 -26.77 16.57 15.40
CA THR A 477 -25.52 15.81 15.22
C THR A 477 -24.60 16.42 14.17
N GLY A 478 -25.01 17.53 13.52
CA GLY A 478 -24.27 18.13 12.42
C GLY A 478 -24.42 17.36 11.10
N LYS A 479 -25.56 16.70 10.89
CA LYS A 479 -25.87 15.92 9.69
C LYS A 479 -27.11 16.45 8.96
N TYR A 480 -27.28 16.01 7.71
CA TYR A 480 -28.46 16.25 6.90
C TYR A 480 -29.10 14.89 6.59
N ALA A 481 -30.43 14.85 6.44
CA ALA A 481 -31.12 13.64 6.04
C ALA A 481 -30.84 13.29 4.56
N ALA A 482 -30.89 11.99 4.24
CA ALA A 482 -30.26 11.41 3.05
C ALA A 482 -30.95 11.69 1.68
N SER A 483 -31.81 12.71 1.59
CA SER A 483 -32.49 13.09 0.34
C SER A 483 -31.71 14.16 -0.43
N LEU A 484 -31.62 14.00 -1.75
CA LEU A 484 -31.20 15.09 -2.65
C LEU A 484 -32.12 16.31 -2.45
N VAL A 485 -31.59 17.54 -2.52
CA VAL A 485 -32.38 18.78 -2.48
C VAL A 485 -31.89 19.74 -3.55
N ASP A 486 -32.68 19.85 -4.60
CA ASP A 486 -32.46 20.73 -5.74
C ASP A 486 -33.12 22.10 -5.47
N GLY A 487 -32.33 23.18 -5.40
CA GLY A 487 -32.85 24.53 -5.19
C GLY A 487 -31.86 25.54 -4.60
N ALA A 488 -32.36 26.76 -4.37
CA ALA A 488 -31.57 27.86 -3.80
C ALA A 488 -31.64 27.92 -2.27
N ILE A 489 -30.53 28.26 -1.62
CA ILE A 489 -30.46 28.44 -0.16
C ILE A 489 -30.91 29.86 0.20
N ALA A 490 -32.02 29.98 0.94
CA ALA A 490 -32.44 31.24 1.53
C ALA A 490 -31.72 31.47 2.88
N VAL A 491 -31.20 32.69 3.07
CA VAL A 491 -30.73 33.19 4.37
C VAL A 491 -31.72 34.27 4.83
N PRO A 492 -32.22 34.28 6.09
CA PRO A 492 -31.94 33.35 7.19
C PRO A 492 -33.09 32.36 7.51
N LEU A 493 -32.74 31.30 8.27
CA LEU A 493 -33.62 30.48 9.13
C LEU A 493 -34.92 29.87 8.54
N VAL A 494 -34.85 28.59 8.16
CA VAL A 494 -35.97 27.63 8.32
C VAL A 494 -35.43 26.29 8.85
N PRO A 495 -35.98 25.71 9.92
CA PRO A 495 -35.62 24.35 10.35
C PRO A 495 -36.16 23.28 9.39
N GLY A 496 -35.34 22.27 9.05
CA GLY A 496 -35.83 20.99 8.51
C GLY A 496 -35.80 20.79 6.98
N ASN A 497 -34.84 21.37 6.26
CA ASN A 497 -34.51 20.96 4.88
C ASN A 497 -33.00 20.82 4.66
N ASN A 498 -32.62 19.93 3.74
CA ASN A 498 -31.24 19.50 3.47
C ASN A 498 -30.64 20.22 2.24
N PHE A 499 -29.38 19.97 1.88
CA PHE A 499 -28.75 20.53 0.67
C PHE A 499 -27.89 19.54 -0.12
N GLY A 500 -27.92 19.69 -1.45
CA GLY A 500 -26.98 19.07 -2.37
C GLY A 500 -27.30 19.46 -3.81
N ILE A 501 -26.39 20.23 -4.45
CA ILE A 501 -26.64 21.15 -5.58
C ILE A 501 -27.31 22.45 -5.12
N VAL A 502 -26.73 23.60 -5.48
CA VAL A 502 -27.32 24.93 -5.28
C VAL A 502 -27.35 25.66 -6.63
N THR A 503 -28.53 26.08 -7.05
CA THR A 503 -28.70 26.94 -8.23
C THR A 503 -29.34 28.25 -7.82
N ALA A 504 -28.52 29.28 -7.56
CA ALA A 504 -29.05 30.62 -7.30
C ALA A 504 -29.59 31.23 -8.60
N GLN A 505 -30.91 31.48 -8.63
CA GLN A 505 -31.60 32.08 -9.78
C GLN A 505 -31.33 33.58 -9.88
N PRO A 506 -31.39 34.19 -11.09
CA PRO A 506 -31.12 35.61 -11.26
C PRO A 506 -32.15 36.52 -10.57
N GLY A 507 -31.68 37.67 -10.05
CA GLY A 507 -32.55 38.82 -9.78
C GLY A 507 -32.97 39.08 -8.33
N GLN A 508 -32.41 38.38 -7.34
CA GLN A 508 -32.53 38.76 -5.92
C GLN A 508 -31.12 38.96 -5.31
N GLY A 509 -30.75 40.21 -5.07
CA GLY A 509 -29.50 40.55 -4.40
C GLY A 509 -29.70 40.72 -2.89
N LEU A 510 -28.74 40.25 -2.10
CA LEU A 510 -28.65 40.56 -0.68
C LEU A 510 -27.72 41.77 -0.49
N GLN A 511 -28.19 42.78 0.25
CA GLN A 511 -27.33 43.80 0.86
C GLN A 511 -27.14 43.47 2.34
N PHE A 512 -26.04 44.00 2.90
CA PHE A 512 -25.46 43.78 4.23
C PHE A 512 -26.42 43.36 5.36
#